data_AF-A0A3N5SKZ8-F1
#
_entry.id   AF-A0A3N5SKZ8-F1
#
_cell.length_a   1.000
_cell.length_b   1.000
_cell.length_c   1.000
_cell.angle_alpha   90.00
_cell.angle_beta   90.00
_cell.angle_gamma   90.00
#
_symmetry.space_group_name_H-M   'P 1'
#
loop_
_entity.id
_entity.type
_entity.pdbx_description
1 polymer ?
#
loop_
_entity_poly.entity_id
_entity_poly.type
_entity_poly.pdbx_seq_one_letter_code
_entity_poly.pdbx_strand_id
1 'polypeptide(L)'
;FLGLGPPLDESGPAFDVEELELPGNTPENREEKKRGSGIDSLLRLLVSTAHAEESASVSLTDVKEWIPPARDFGPYLDRVKEVLEQAAMEAFSKSQLEASYQALHRNLILATAWQESCWRQFVRSQGKARYLVSYNQTSVGLMQINERVWRGLYRLESLRWNIRYNVRAGCEILNLYLKDYAMKKTESKIPLGPDTLVRVTYAMYNAGPREYHAFLKRNEKNVLYARDRLFWQKYSLSKEGQFDGLSVCLGGE
;
A
#
# COMPACT_ATOMS: atom_id res chain seq x y z
N PHE A 1 -21.39 1.94 11.49
CA PHE A 1 -20.26 2.85 11.24
C PHE A 1 -19.06 2.31 11.99
N LEU A 2 -17.91 2.06 11.34
CA LEU A 2 -16.74 1.39 11.95
C LEU A 2 -15.88 2.32 12.82
N GLY A 3 -16.26 3.59 12.99
CA GLY A 3 -15.55 4.52 13.88
C GLY A 3 -14.21 5.03 13.32
N LEU A 4 -13.98 4.93 12.01
CA LEU A 4 -12.72 5.31 11.34
C LEU A 4 -12.47 6.83 11.27
N GLY A 5 -13.43 7.65 11.70
CA GLY A 5 -13.32 9.11 11.65
C GLY A 5 -13.79 9.70 10.32
N PRO A 6 -13.37 10.94 9.97
CA PRO A 6 -13.70 11.55 8.69
C PRO A 6 -13.02 10.83 7.52
N PRO A 7 -13.54 10.97 6.29
CA PRO A 7 -12.88 10.43 5.09
C PRO A 7 -11.42 10.89 4.98
N LEU A 8 -10.58 10.01 4.43
CA LEU A 8 -9.19 10.35 4.13
C LEU A 8 -9.11 11.45 3.06
N ASP A 9 -8.06 12.26 3.13
CA ASP A 9 -7.72 13.22 2.09
C ASP A 9 -7.46 12.48 0.76
N GLU A 10 -8.27 12.79 -0.24
CA GLU A 10 -8.21 12.19 -1.57
C GLU A 10 -7.29 12.96 -2.54
N SER A 11 -6.57 13.98 -2.07
CA SER A 11 -5.60 14.71 -2.88
C SER A 11 -4.50 13.78 -3.43
N GLY A 12 -4.18 13.93 -4.72
CA GLY A 12 -3.18 13.13 -5.42
C GLY A 12 -3.73 12.27 -6.55
N PRO A 13 -2.91 11.39 -7.14
CA PRO A 13 -3.26 10.59 -8.32
C PRO A 13 -4.41 9.60 -8.05
N ALA A 14 -5.43 9.65 -8.90
CA ALA A 14 -6.57 8.75 -8.88
C ALA A 14 -7.08 8.56 -10.31
N PHE A 15 -6.73 7.43 -10.93
CA PHE A 15 -7.10 7.11 -12.31
C PHE A 15 -8.01 5.88 -12.37
N ASP A 16 -8.97 5.92 -13.31
CA ASP A 16 -9.82 4.77 -13.64
C ASP A 16 -9.19 3.95 -14.79
N VAL A 17 -7.92 3.61 -14.62
CA VAL A 17 -7.16 2.73 -15.53
C VAL A 17 -6.32 1.77 -14.72
N GLU A 18 -5.98 0.63 -15.32
CA GLU A 18 -5.10 -0.36 -14.69
C GLU A 18 -3.62 -0.06 -14.88
N GLU A 19 -3.26 0.58 -15.99
CA GLU A 19 -1.87 0.83 -16.37
C GLU A 19 -1.70 2.25 -16.91
N LEU A 20 -0.53 2.83 -16.65
CA LEU A 20 -0.13 4.15 -17.16
C LEU A 20 1.13 4.00 -18.02
N GLU A 21 1.10 4.62 -19.20
CA GLU A 21 2.28 4.70 -20.07
C GLU A 21 3.36 5.57 -19.39
N LEU A 22 4.60 5.08 -19.34
CA LEU A 22 5.70 5.84 -18.77
C LEU A 22 6.38 6.70 -19.85
N PRO A 23 6.62 8.00 -19.59
CA PRO A 23 7.28 8.87 -20.55
C PRO A 23 8.70 8.36 -20.86
N GLY A 24 9.00 8.20 -22.16
CA GLY A 24 10.26 7.64 -22.68
C GLY A 24 10.15 6.25 -23.31
N ASN A 25 8.98 5.60 -23.31
CA ASN A 25 8.74 4.29 -23.92
C ASN A 25 7.87 4.32 -25.20
N THR A 26 7.68 5.50 -25.80
CA THR A 26 7.12 5.55 -27.16
C THR A 26 8.04 4.71 -28.05
N PRO A 27 7.54 3.68 -28.77
CA PRO A 27 8.34 3.09 -29.83
C PRO A 27 8.71 4.25 -30.74
N GLU A 28 10.01 4.52 -30.90
CA GLU A 28 10.45 5.38 -31.99
C GLU A 28 9.76 4.87 -33.25
N ASN A 29 8.92 5.73 -33.83
CA ASN A 29 8.17 5.42 -35.02
C ASN A 29 9.12 4.75 -36.03
N ARG A 30 8.92 3.46 -36.31
CA ARG A 30 9.32 2.93 -37.61
C ARG A 30 8.53 3.75 -38.60
N GLU A 31 9.21 4.69 -39.26
CA GLU A 31 8.66 5.51 -40.34
C GLU A 31 8.15 4.58 -41.45
N GLU A 32 6.89 4.16 -41.37
CA GLU A 32 6.15 3.73 -42.54
C GLU A 32 5.86 4.97 -43.39
N LYS A 33 6.70 5.19 -44.40
CA LYS A 33 6.43 6.11 -45.51
C LYS A 33 5.12 5.71 -46.20
N LYS A 34 3.99 6.28 -45.77
CA LYS A 34 2.76 6.34 -46.58
C LYS A 34 2.62 7.74 -47.16
N ARG A 35 2.86 7.82 -48.47
CA ARG A 35 2.44 8.95 -49.32
C ARG A 35 0.91 9.02 -49.28
N GLY A 36 0.38 10.11 -48.71
CA GLY A 36 -1.05 10.39 -48.64
C GLY A 36 -1.34 11.85 -48.99
N SER A 37 -2.28 12.02 -49.91
CA SER A 37 -2.64 13.24 -50.64
C SER A 37 -3.38 14.30 -49.78
N GLY A 38 -2.86 15.53 -49.78
CA GLY A 38 -3.55 16.76 -50.21
C GLY A 38 -4.80 17.33 -49.51
N ILE A 39 -5.56 16.62 -48.66
CA ILE A 39 -6.88 17.14 -48.22
C ILE A 39 -7.25 17.03 -46.73
N ASP A 40 -6.36 16.57 -45.85
CA ASP A 40 -6.68 16.39 -44.41
C ASP A 40 -6.59 17.67 -43.53
N SER A 41 -6.34 18.84 -44.12
CA SER A 41 -6.06 20.07 -43.38
C SER A 41 -7.31 20.85 -42.94
N LEU A 42 -8.51 20.50 -43.42
CA LEU A 42 -9.73 21.30 -43.19
C LEU A 42 -10.61 20.81 -42.03
N LEU A 43 -10.38 19.61 -41.50
CA LEU A 43 -11.18 19.05 -40.40
C LEU A 43 -10.54 19.19 -39.00
N ARG A 44 -9.35 19.78 -38.89
CA ARG A 44 -8.68 20.00 -37.58
C ARG A 44 -9.09 21.29 -36.86
N LEU A 45 -10.00 22.07 -37.43
CA LEU A 45 -10.37 23.41 -36.96
C LEU A 45 -11.65 23.46 -36.12
N LEU A 46 -12.25 22.31 -35.78
CA LEU A 46 -13.52 22.24 -35.03
C LEU A 46 -13.48 21.34 -33.78
N VAL A 47 -12.29 20.99 -33.30
CA VAL A 47 -12.15 20.33 -32.00
C VAL A 47 -11.33 21.25 -31.11
N SER A 48 -12.00 21.95 -30.19
CA SER A 48 -11.32 22.56 -29.05
C SER A 48 -10.57 21.46 -28.32
N THR A 49 -9.25 21.51 -28.35
CA THR A 49 -8.38 20.74 -27.46
C THR A 49 -8.67 21.20 -26.04
N ALA A 50 -9.41 20.38 -25.28
CA ALA A 50 -9.55 20.57 -23.85
C ALA A 50 -8.16 20.37 -23.22
N HIS A 51 -7.57 21.43 -22.69
CA HIS A 51 -6.33 21.33 -21.92
C HIS A 51 -6.61 20.63 -20.57
N ALA A 52 -6.37 19.32 -20.52
CA ALA A 52 -6.31 18.51 -19.30
C ALA A 52 -4.85 18.09 -18.98
N GLU A 53 -3.87 18.72 -19.62
CA GLU A 53 -2.48 18.24 -19.72
C GLU A 53 -1.64 18.52 -18.46
N GLU A 54 -1.89 19.62 -17.76
CA GLU A 54 -1.08 20.03 -16.61
C GLU A 54 -1.35 19.17 -15.35
N SER A 55 -2.60 18.87 -15.03
CA SER A 55 -2.94 17.98 -13.90
C SER A 55 -2.57 16.52 -14.16
N ALA A 56 -2.74 16.05 -15.40
CA ALA A 56 -2.36 14.70 -15.80
C ALA A 56 -0.84 14.50 -15.77
N SER A 57 -0.06 15.48 -16.24
CA SER A 57 1.42 15.39 -16.23
C SER A 57 2.02 15.43 -14.81
N VAL A 58 1.46 16.24 -13.90
CA VAL A 58 1.84 16.24 -12.48
C VAL A 58 1.54 14.87 -11.85
N SER A 59 0.33 14.33 -12.07
CA SER A 59 -0.06 13.04 -11.50
C SER A 59 0.73 11.83 -12.02
N LEU A 60 1.24 11.86 -13.26
CA LEU A 60 2.12 10.84 -13.81
C LEU A 60 3.55 10.92 -13.25
N THR A 61 4.02 12.14 -12.99
CA THR A 61 5.32 12.37 -12.35
C THR A 61 5.29 11.82 -10.93
N ASP A 62 4.21 12.10 -10.18
CA ASP A 62 3.99 11.55 -8.84
C ASP A 62 4.06 10.02 -8.84
N VAL A 63 3.36 9.34 -9.76
CA VAL A 63 3.38 7.86 -9.85
C VAL A 63 4.79 7.34 -10.14
N LYS A 64 5.53 7.98 -11.05
CA LYS A 64 6.86 7.53 -11.49
C LYS A 64 7.87 7.48 -10.35
N GLU A 65 7.81 8.41 -9.40
CA GLU A 65 8.72 8.48 -8.25
C GLU A 65 8.59 7.30 -7.27
N TRP A 66 7.43 6.62 -7.31
CA TRP A 66 7.08 5.51 -6.44
C TRP A 66 7.22 4.12 -7.09
N ILE A 67 7.76 4.07 -8.32
CA ILE A 67 8.14 2.82 -8.97
C ILE A 67 9.53 2.42 -8.48
N PRO A 68 9.72 1.19 -7.96
CA PRO A 68 11.05 0.72 -7.57
C PRO A 68 12.06 0.86 -8.73
N PRO A 69 13.26 1.42 -8.48
CA PRO A 69 14.30 1.49 -9.50
C PRO A 69 14.83 0.08 -9.81
N ALA A 70 15.45 -0.11 -10.98
CA ALA A 70 16.02 -1.41 -11.35
C ALA A 70 17.24 -1.83 -10.50
N ARG A 71 17.90 -0.85 -9.87
CA ARG A 71 19.07 -1.01 -9.00
C ARG A 71 19.09 0.15 -8.01
N ASP A 72 19.91 0.02 -6.97
CA ASP A 72 20.08 1.05 -5.94
C ASP A 72 18.74 1.45 -5.28
N PHE A 73 18.21 0.53 -4.46
CA PHE A 73 16.92 0.73 -3.79
C PHE A 73 16.98 1.72 -2.63
N GLY A 74 18.17 2.14 -2.16
CA GLY A 74 18.33 2.94 -0.94
C GLY A 74 17.46 4.21 -0.93
N PRO A 75 17.64 5.13 -1.90
CA PRO A 75 16.85 6.36 -1.95
C PRO A 75 15.34 6.10 -2.10
N TYR A 76 14.94 5.01 -2.75
CA TYR A 76 13.54 4.61 -2.88
C TYR A 76 12.97 4.16 -1.53
N LEU A 77 13.68 3.27 -0.84
CA LEU A 77 13.29 2.73 0.46
C LEU A 77 13.18 3.82 1.52
N ASP A 78 14.10 4.80 1.52
CA ASP A 78 14.05 5.94 2.44
C ASP A 78 12.78 6.78 2.25
N ARG A 79 12.42 7.09 1.00
CA ARG A 79 11.18 7.83 0.70
C ARG A 79 9.93 7.06 1.12
N VAL A 80 9.87 5.75 0.84
CA VAL A 80 8.70 4.94 1.21
C VAL A 80 8.60 4.81 2.73
N LYS A 81 9.74 4.62 3.42
CA LYS A 81 9.79 4.59 4.89
C LYS A 81 9.26 5.89 5.49
N GLU A 82 9.62 7.04 4.94
CA GLU A 82 9.12 8.33 5.40
C GLU A 82 7.59 8.41 5.29
N VAL A 83 7.01 7.97 4.16
CA VAL A 83 5.54 7.90 3.98
C VAL A 83 4.89 6.99 5.03
N LEU A 84 5.48 5.81 5.27
CA LEU A 84 5.00 4.86 6.28
C LEU A 84 5.05 5.44 7.69
N GLU A 85 6.15 6.09 8.06
CA GLU A 85 6.34 6.68 9.39
C GLU A 85 5.40 7.87 9.63
N GLN A 86 5.26 8.74 8.64
CA GLN A 86 4.32 9.88 8.70
C GLN A 86 2.88 9.37 8.91
N ALA A 87 2.43 8.43 8.09
CA ALA A 87 1.09 7.87 8.22
C ALA A 87 0.88 7.07 9.52
N ALA A 88 1.91 6.37 10.01
CA ALA A 88 1.86 5.70 11.31
C ALA A 88 1.66 6.71 12.44
N MET A 89 2.41 7.81 12.43
CA MET A 89 2.30 8.88 13.42
C MET A 89 0.93 9.58 13.35
N GLU A 90 0.44 9.91 12.14
CA GLU A 90 -0.89 10.48 11.92
C GLU A 90 -1.98 9.56 12.49
N ALA A 91 -1.92 8.26 12.18
CA ALA A 91 -2.90 7.29 12.64
C ALA A 91 -2.81 7.07 14.16
N PHE A 92 -1.59 7.04 14.73
CA PHE A 92 -1.37 6.92 16.17
C PHE A 92 -1.98 8.10 16.93
N SER A 93 -1.78 9.34 16.47
CA SER A 93 -2.33 10.52 17.13
C SER A 93 -3.88 10.52 17.19
N LYS A 94 -4.53 9.93 16.18
CA LYS A 94 -6.00 9.74 16.15
C LYS A 94 -6.49 8.54 16.96
N SER A 95 -5.60 7.59 17.26
CA SER A 95 -5.97 6.30 17.88
C SER A 95 -6.36 6.40 19.35
N GLN A 96 -5.94 7.45 20.06
CA GLN A 96 -6.06 7.58 21.53
C GLN A 96 -5.38 6.45 22.32
N LEU A 97 -4.44 5.73 21.71
CA LEU A 97 -3.62 4.75 22.43
C LEU A 97 -2.64 5.46 23.37
N GLU A 98 -2.25 4.78 24.45
CA GLU A 98 -1.21 5.29 25.35
C GLU A 98 0.12 5.44 24.59
N ALA A 99 0.92 6.45 24.96
CA ALA A 99 2.20 6.74 24.33
C ALA A 99 3.17 5.54 24.33
N SER A 100 3.05 4.64 25.30
CA SER A 100 3.80 3.38 25.40
C SER A 100 3.62 2.47 24.17
N TYR A 101 2.50 2.58 23.45
CA TYR A 101 2.22 1.81 22.24
C TYR A 101 2.76 2.45 20.96
N GLN A 102 3.33 3.66 21.00
CA GLN A 102 3.77 4.37 19.78
C GLN A 102 4.81 3.59 18.99
N ALA A 103 5.84 3.06 19.67
CA ALA A 103 6.87 2.26 19.02
C ALA A 103 6.30 0.95 18.45
N LEU A 104 5.42 0.28 19.20
CA LEU A 104 4.73 -0.94 18.76
C LEU A 104 3.91 -0.66 17.50
N HIS A 105 3.14 0.42 17.50
CA HIS A 105 2.29 0.84 16.40
C HIS A 105 3.12 1.12 15.14
N ARG A 106 4.15 1.96 15.26
CA ARG A 106 5.08 2.24 14.16
C ARG A 106 5.67 0.95 13.56
N ASN A 107 6.16 0.05 14.41
CA ASN A 107 6.78 -1.19 13.96
C ASN A 107 5.77 -2.16 13.32
N LEU A 108 4.53 -2.18 13.79
CA LEU A 108 3.44 -2.95 13.19
C LEU A 108 3.16 -2.46 11.75
N ILE A 109 3.09 -1.15 11.52
CA ILE A 109 2.86 -0.58 10.19
C ILE A 109 4.02 -0.95 9.24
N LEU A 110 5.27 -0.70 9.64
CA LEU A 110 6.45 -0.97 8.82
C LEU A 110 6.55 -2.46 8.45
N ALA A 111 6.33 -3.35 9.42
CA ALA A 111 6.36 -4.78 9.22
C ALA A 111 5.21 -5.29 8.33
N THR A 112 4.02 -4.70 8.46
CA THR A 112 2.87 -5.08 7.62
C THR A 112 3.13 -4.70 6.17
N ALA A 113 3.57 -3.48 5.90
CA ALA A 113 3.97 -3.04 4.56
C ALA A 113 5.06 -3.96 3.96
N TRP A 114 6.05 -4.36 4.75
CA TRP A 114 7.10 -5.27 4.29
C TRP A 114 6.53 -6.67 4.03
N GLN A 115 5.62 -7.14 4.86
CA GLN A 115 4.99 -8.45 4.70
C GLN A 115 4.10 -8.53 3.47
N GLU A 116 3.34 -7.47 3.19
CA GLU A 116 2.30 -7.46 2.16
C GLU A 116 2.83 -7.13 0.76
N SER A 117 3.76 -6.19 0.63
CA SER A 117 4.21 -5.71 -0.69
C SER A 117 5.71 -5.59 -0.85
N CYS A 118 6.47 -5.79 0.23
CA CYS A 118 7.88 -5.36 0.29
C CYS A 118 8.04 -3.88 -0.05
N TRP A 119 7.13 -3.06 0.48
CA TRP A 119 7.11 -1.60 0.34
C TRP A 119 6.86 -1.11 -1.10
N ARG A 120 6.16 -1.91 -1.91
CA ARG A 120 5.82 -1.56 -3.30
C ARG A 120 4.38 -1.12 -3.44
N GLN A 121 4.17 0.10 -3.90
CA GLN A 121 2.87 0.51 -4.43
C GLN A 121 2.71 0.10 -5.90
N PHE A 122 3.78 0.16 -6.68
CA PHE A 122 3.77 -0.02 -8.13
C PHE A 122 4.79 -1.05 -8.59
N VAL A 123 4.51 -1.65 -9.75
CA VAL A 123 5.42 -2.51 -10.50
C VAL A 123 5.52 -2.01 -11.93
N ARG A 124 6.63 -2.35 -12.59
CA ARG A 124 6.83 -2.04 -14.01
C ARG A 124 6.51 -3.26 -14.85
N SER A 125 5.63 -3.10 -15.83
CA SER A 125 5.28 -4.17 -16.79
C SER A 125 5.32 -3.61 -18.19
N GLN A 126 6.17 -4.18 -19.06
CA GLN A 126 6.26 -3.79 -20.49
C GLN A 126 6.40 -2.28 -20.74
N GLY A 127 7.16 -1.60 -19.89
CA GLY A 127 7.36 -0.16 -20.00
C GLY A 127 6.23 0.71 -19.44
N LYS A 128 5.20 0.10 -18.85
CA LYS A 128 4.09 0.76 -18.17
C LYS A 128 4.22 0.66 -16.66
N ALA A 129 3.58 1.57 -15.95
CA ALA A 129 3.36 1.48 -14.51
C ALA A 129 2.01 0.78 -14.25
N ARG A 130 2.01 -0.18 -13.33
CA ARG A 130 0.80 -0.81 -12.80
C ARG A 130 0.86 -0.77 -11.28
N TYR A 131 -0.25 -0.53 -10.61
CA TYR A 131 -0.31 -0.71 -9.14
C TYR A 131 -0.15 -2.18 -8.78
N LEU A 132 0.48 -2.45 -7.64
CA LEU A 132 0.65 -3.80 -7.15
C LEU A 132 -0.72 -4.39 -6.84
N VAL A 133 -0.99 -5.58 -7.38
CA VAL A 133 -2.23 -6.29 -7.13
C VAL A 133 -1.91 -7.71 -6.68
N SER A 134 -2.60 -8.17 -5.65
CA SER A 134 -2.49 -9.55 -5.14
C SER A 134 -2.80 -10.58 -6.23
N TYR A 135 -2.26 -11.79 -6.07
CA TYR A 135 -2.47 -12.90 -7.01
C TYR A 135 -3.95 -13.16 -7.34
N ASN A 136 -4.85 -13.05 -6.35
CA ASN A 136 -6.28 -13.30 -6.53
C ASN A 136 -7.08 -12.07 -7.01
N GLN A 137 -6.40 -10.97 -7.36
CA GLN A 137 -6.98 -9.74 -7.89
C GLN A 137 -8.00 -9.07 -6.93
N THR A 138 -7.71 -9.07 -5.62
CA THR A 138 -8.60 -8.42 -4.63
C THR A 138 -7.97 -7.37 -3.76
N SER A 139 -6.65 -7.43 -3.56
CA SER A 139 -5.89 -6.52 -2.70
C SER A 139 -4.92 -5.67 -3.53
N VAL A 140 -4.80 -4.38 -3.20
CA VAL A 140 -4.02 -3.41 -3.99
C VAL A 140 -3.02 -2.59 -3.16
N GLY A 141 -1.94 -2.22 -3.83
CA GLY A 141 -0.95 -1.26 -3.36
C GLY A 141 -0.07 -1.76 -2.22
N LEU A 142 0.60 -0.81 -1.57
CA LEU A 142 1.65 -1.03 -0.59
C LEU A 142 1.18 -1.80 0.64
N MET A 143 -0.01 -1.51 1.13
CA MET A 143 -0.62 -2.19 2.27
C MET A 143 -1.51 -3.38 1.84
N GLN A 144 -1.60 -3.72 0.54
CA GLN A 144 -2.44 -4.80 0.00
C GLN A 144 -3.89 -4.77 0.52
N ILE A 145 -4.53 -3.60 0.41
CA ILE A 145 -5.88 -3.39 0.93
C ILE A 145 -6.90 -4.10 0.06
N ASN A 146 -7.73 -4.95 0.67
CA ASN A 146 -8.76 -5.70 -0.04
C ASN A 146 -9.92 -4.78 -0.48
N GLU A 147 -9.99 -4.51 -1.77
CA GLU A 147 -10.97 -3.60 -2.35
C GLU A 147 -12.41 -4.08 -2.14
N ARG A 148 -12.65 -5.39 -2.13
CA ARG A 148 -14.00 -5.94 -1.97
C ARG A 148 -14.53 -5.74 -0.55
N VAL A 149 -13.66 -5.90 0.45
CA VAL A 149 -14.02 -5.76 1.86
C VAL A 149 -14.22 -4.29 2.22
N TRP A 150 -13.38 -3.40 1.69
CA TRP A 150 -13.35 -2.00 2.10
C TRP A 150 -14.04 -1.04 1.13
N ARG A 151 -14.70 -1.57 0.08
CA ARG A 151 -15.50 -0.79 -0.87
C ARG A 151 -16.57 0.03 -0.13
N GLY A 152 -16.70 1.30 -0.53
CA GLY A 152 -17.67 2.24 0.04
C GLY A 152 -17.20 2.93 1.32
N LEU A 153 -16.07 2.52 1.89
CA LEU A 153 -15.37 3.26 2.95
C LEU A 153 -14.16 4.01 2.40
N TYR A 154 -13.45 3.41 1.45
CA TYR A 154 -12.31 4.01 0.76
C TYR A 154 -12.57 4.13 -0.73
N ARG A 155 -11.95 5.14 -1.36
CA ARG A 155 -11.97 5.37 -2.80
C ARG A 155 -10.98 4.44 -3.50
N LEU A 156 -11.47 3.61 -4.41
CA LEU A 156 -10.67 2.53 -5.02
C LEU A 156 -9.55 3.07 -5.89
N GLU A 157 -9.81 4.12 -6.67
CA GLU A 157 -8.81 4.74 -7.55
C GLU A 157 -7.64 5.30 -6.73
N SER A 158 -7.93 5.89 -5.57
CA SER A 158 -6.91 6.41 -4.64
C SER A 158 -6.16 5.27 -3.93
N LEU A 159 -6.81 4.17 -3.55
CA LEU A 159 -6.11 2.99 -3.01
C LEU A 159 -5.09 2.42 -4.02
N ARG A 160 -5.40 2.48 -5.31
CA ARG A 160 -4.57 1.98 -6.41
C ARG A 160 -3.43 2.94 -6.76
N TRP A 161 -3.72 4.23 -6.91
CA TRP A 161 -2.79 5.17 -7.53
C TRP A 161 -2.14 6.15 -6.56
N ASN A 162 -2.61 6.27 -5.32
CA ASN A 162 -2.04 7.17 -4.33
C ASN A 162 -1.41 6.37 -3.18
N ILE A 163 -0.08 6.33 -3.14
CA ILE A 163 0.68 5.62 -2.10
C ILE A 163 0.36 6.13 -0.70
N ARG A 164 0.20 7.46 -0.51
CA ARG A 164 -0.10 8.05 0.80
C ARG A 164 -1.49 7.67 1.26
N TYR A 165 -2.46 7.68 0.34
CA TYR A 165 -3.82 7.22 0.60
C TYR A 165 -3.87 5.74 0.98
N ASN A 166 -3.18 4.88 0.21
CA ASN A 166 -3.09 3.45 0.48
C ASN A 166 -2.49 3.17 1.87
N VAL A 167 -1.38 3.84 2.19
CA VAL A 167 -0.75 3.69 3.51
C VAL A 167 -1.67 4.16 4.64
N ARG A 168 -2.28 5.35 4.52
CA ARG A 168 -3.18 5.91 5.54
C ARG A 168 -4.38 4.98 5.79
N ALA A 169 -5.00 4.46 4.73
CA ALA A 169 -6.08 3.49 4.85
C ALA A 169 -5.62 2.19 5.54
N GLY A 170 -4.42 1.69 5.20
CA GLY A 170 -3.84 0.52 5.85
C GLY A 170 -3.59 0.74 7.35
N CYS A 171 -3.11 1.92 7.72
CA CYS A 171 -2.92 2.33 9.11
C CYS A 171 -4.24 2.40 9.89
N GLU A 172 -5.31 2.95 9.29
CA GLU A 172 -6.64 2.99 9.91
C GLU A 172 -7.21 1.59 10.14
N ILE A 173 -7.09 0.69 9.16
CA ILE A 173 -7.54 -0.70 9.27
C ILE A 173 -6.75 -1.45 10.35
N LEU A 174 -5.42 -1.30 10.39
CA LEU A 174 -4.59 -1.89 11.45
C LEU A 174 -4.94 -1.32 12.83
N ASN A 175 -5.22 -0.03 12.92
CA ASN A 175 -5.67 0.59 14.18
C ASN A 175 -7.01 0.07 14.65
N LEU A 176 -7.97 -0.09 13.74
CA LEU A 176 -9.25 -0.73 14.03
C LEU A 176 -9.01 -2.13 14.62
N TYR A 177 -8.19 -2.96 13.97
CA TYR A 177 -7.93 -4.31 14.46
C TYR A 177 -7.11 -4.34 15.75
N LEU A 178 -6.17 -3.42 15.95
CA LEU A 178 -5.38 -3.32 17.17
C LEU A 178 -6.27 -2.91 18.35
N LYS A 179 -6.92 -1.75 18.24
CA LYS A 179 -7.67 -1.12 19.32
C LYS A 179 -8.99 -1.81 19.57
N ASP A 180 -9.79 -1.98 18.52
CA ASP A 180 -11.19 -2.38 18.68
C ASP A 180 -11.39 -3.90 18.72
N TYR A 181 -10.40 -4.66 18.24
CA TYR A 181 -10.41 -6.12 18.33
C TYR A 181 -9.35 -6.64 19.30
N ALA A 182 -8.06 -6.40 19.04
CA ALA A 182 -7.01 -7.08 19.79
C ALA A 182 -6.94 -6.66 21.26
N MET A 183 -7.08 -5.36 21.55
CA MET A 183 -7.03 -4.81 22.91
C MET A 183 -8.38 -4.89 23.64
N LYS A 184 -9.50 -4.64 22.94
CA LYS A 184 -10.84 -4.64 23.55
C LYS A 184 -11.46 -6.02 23.72
N LYS A 185 -11.10 -7.01 22.90
CA LYS A 185 -11.68 -8.36 22.95
C LYS A 185 -11.00 -9.21 24.02
N THR A 186 -11.06 -8.79 25.27
CA THR A 186 -10.53 -9.52 26.42
C THR A 186 -11.61 -10.41 27.03
N GLU A 187 -11.92 -11.53 26.36
CA GLU A 187 -12.69 -12.61 27.00
C GLU A 187 -11.95 -13.17 28.24
N SER A 188 -10.62 -13.00 28.28
CA SER A 188 -9.78 -13.20 29.46
C SER A 188 -9.51 -11.88 30.20
N LYS A 189 -9.67 -11.84 31.52
CA LYS A 189 -9.31 -10.69 32.39
C LYS A 189 -7.83 -10.27 32.30
N ILE A 190 -6.99 -11.02 31.58
CA ILE A 190 -5.57 -10.78 31.41
C ILE A 190 -5.34 -10.20 30.01
N PRO A 191 -4.75 -8.99 29.90
CA PRO A 191 -4.36 -8.39 28.62
C PRO A 191 -3.33 -9.26 27.87
N LEU A 192 -3.40 -9.26 26.54
CA LEU A 192 -2.37 -9.89 25.71
C LEU A 192 -1.04 -9.15 25.86
N GLY A 193 0.06 -9.90 25.93
CA GLY A 193 1.40 -9.31 25.86
C GLY A 193 1.63 -8.59 24.52
N PRO A 194 2.51 -7.57 24.47
CA PRO A 194 2.74 -6.74 23.28
C PRO A 194 3.03 -7.53 22.00
N ASP A 195 3.85 -8.59 22.09
CA ASP A 195 4.21 -9.41 20.94
C ASP A 195 3.01 -10.21 20.40
N THR A 196 2.21 -10.79 21.29
CA THR A 196 0.98 -11.49 20.90
C THR A 196 -0.03 -10.51 20.29
N LEU A 197 -0.11 -9.30 20.83
CA LEU A 197 -1.01 -8.24 20.36
C LEU A 197 -0.72 -7.86 18.91
N VAL A 198 0.53 -7.64 18.55
CA VAL A 198 0.95 -7.31 17.18
C VAL A 198 0.64 -8.46 16.23
N ARG A 199 0.96 -9.69 16.62
CA ARG A 199 0.83 -10.86 15.75
C ARG A 199 -0.64 -11.24 15.50
N VAL A 200 -1.49 -11.14 16.53
CA VAL A 200 -2.94 -11.35 16.34
C VAL A 200 -3.57 -10.23 15.52
N THR A 201 -3.10 -8.98 15.68
CA THR A 201 -3.56 -7.84 14.88
C THR A 201 -3.25 -8.07 13.40
N TYR A 202 -2.02 -8.45 13.07
CA TYR A 202 -1.66 -8.77 11.69
C TYR A 202 -2.42 -10.01 11.15
N ALA A 203 -2.63 -11.05 11.96
CA ALA A 203 -3.42 -12.20 11.53
C ALA A 203 -4.85 -11.79 11.13
N MET A 204 -5.48 -10.88 11.89
CA MET A 204 -6.78 -10.30 11.54
C MET A 204 -6.72 -9.41 10.30
N TYR A 205 -5.66 -8.63 10.13
CA TYR A 205 -5.45 -7.83 8.92
C TYR A 205 -5.43 -8.71 7.67
N ASN A 206 -4.69 -9.82 7.74
CA ASN A 206 -4.45 -10.70 6.59
C ASN A 206 -5.65 -11.59 6.24
N ALA A 207 -6.45 -12.04 7.22
CA ALA A 207 -7.51 -13.03 6.99
C ALA A 207 -8.84 -12.74 7.72
N GLY A 208 -8.97 -11.55 8.30
CA GLY A 208 -10.20 -11.04 8.90
C GLY A 208 -10.39 -11.38 10.39
N PRO A 209 -11.42 -10.82 11.04
CA PRO A 209 -11.60 -10.86 12.50
C PRO A 209 -11.67 -12.25 13.15
N ARG A 210 -12.06 -13.29 12.39
CA ARG A 210 -12.12 -14.68 12.90
C ARG A 210 -10.74 -15.20 13.28
N GLU A 211 -9.67 -14.63 12.72
CA GLU A 211 -8.31 -14.97 13.06
C GLU A 211 -7.92 -14.63 14.49
N TYR A 212 -8.69 -13.80 15.21
CA TYR A 212 -8.40 -13.52 16.62
C TYR A 212 -8.23 -14.81 17.45
N HIS A 213 -9.27 -15.64 17.51
CA HIS A 213 -9.22 -16.89 18.28
C HIS A 213 -8.38 -17.96 17.57
N ALA A 214 -8.45 -18.01 16.25
CA ALA A 214 -7.73 -19.02 15.48
C ALA A 214 -6.21 -18.86 15.64
N PHE A 215 -5.69 -17.62 15.55
CA PHE A 215 -4.29 -17.31 15.78
C PHE A 215 -3.86 -17.61 17.21
N LEU A 216 -4.62 -17.17 18.23
CA LEU A 216 -4.26 -17.41 19.63
C LEU A 216 -4.14 -18.92 19.94
N LYS A 217 -5.06 -19.74 19.42
CA LYS A 217 -5.02 -21.20 19.54
C LYS A 217 -3.79 -21.81 18.85
N ARG A 218 -3.44 -21.33 17.65
CA ARG A 218 -2.22 -21.79 16.94
C ARG A 218 -0.95 -21.35 17.65
N ASN A 219 -0.95 -20.16 18.24
CA ASN A 219 0.17 -19.59 18.98
C ASN A 219 0.45 -20.37 20.27
N GLU A 220 -0.59 -20.64 21.06
CA GLU A 220 -0.48 -21.44 22.29
C GLU A 220 0.09 -22.85 22.02
N LYS A 221 -0.31 -23.47 20.91
CA LYS A 221 0.15 -24.79 20.49
C LYS A 221 1.47 -24.78 19.72
N ASN A 222 2.05 -23.60 19.47
CA ASN A 222 3.24 -23.41 18.63
C ASN A 222 3.13 -24.03 17.21
N VAL A 223 1.93 -24.03 16.61
CA VAL A 223 1.63 -24.56 15.26
C VAL A 223 1.29 -23.44 14.29
N LEU A 224 2.17 -22.44 14.25
CA LEU A 224 2.02 -21.22 13.47
C LEU A 224 2.12 -21.49 11.96
N TYR A 225 1.44 -20.70 11.13
CA TYR A 225 1.62 -20.76 9.69
C TYR A 225 2.96 -20.13 9.28
N ALA A 226 3.43 -20.44 8.06
CA ALA A 226 4.64 -19.83 7.52
C ALA A 226 4.56 -18.30 7.50
N ARG A 227 3.41 -17.74 7.10
CA ARG A 227 3.14 -16.29 7.13
C ARG A 227 3.24 -15.68 8.53
N ASP A 228 2.80 -16.41 9.56
CA ASP A 228 2.81 -15.92 10.95
C ASP A 228 4.25 -15.81 11.46
N ARG A 229 5.12 -16.76 11.07
CA ARG A 229 6.55 -16.74 11.39
C ARG A 229 7.28 -15.64 10.62
N LEU A 230 7.02 -15.52 9.31
CA LEU A 230 7.66 -14.53 8.47
C LEU A 230 7.31 -13.10 8.90
N PHE A 231 6.04 -12.85 9.23
CA PHE A 231 5.63 -11.56 9.77
C PHE A 231 6.34 -11.26 11.09
N TRP A 232 6.46 -12.25 11.99
CA TRP A 232 7.18 -12.06 13.25
C TRP A 232 8.66 -11.71 13.05
N GLN A 233 9.32 -12.35 12.07
CA GLN A 233 10.68 -12.02 11.69
C GLN A 233 10.79 -10.57 11.19
N LYS A 234 9.94 -10.15 10.25
CA LYS A 234 9.92 -8.79 9.71
C LYS A 234 9.61 -7.74 10.78
N TYR A 235 8.70 -8.04 11.71
CA TYR A 235 8.42 -7.18 12.85
C TYR A 235 9.63 -7.05 13.79
N SER A 236 10.33 -8.15 14.04
CA SER A 236 11.54 -8.13 14.89
C SER A 236 12.64 -7.28 14.25
N LEU A 237 12.88 -7.44 12.95
CA LEU A 237 13.81 -6.60 12.19
C LEU A 237 13.37 -5.13 12.17
N SER A 238 12.07 -4.86 12.05
CA SER A 238 11.53 -3.49 12.12
C SER A 238 11.77 -2.82 13.48
N LYS A 239 11.70 -3.58 14.59
CA LYS A 239 12.05 -3.09 15.94
C LYS A 239 13.53 -2.68 16.02
N GLU A 240 14.40 -3.41 15.34
CA GLU A 240 15.84 -3.17 15.29
C GLU A 240 16.24 -2.12 14.22
N GLY A 241 15.27 -1.61 13.45
CA GLY A 241 15.53 -0.68 12.34
C GLY A 241 16.27 -1.32 11.16
N GLN A 242 16.32 -2.65 11.09
CA GLN A 242 17.02 -3.40 10.06
C GLN A 242 16.10 -3.70 8.88
N PHE A 243 16.42 -3.09 7.74
CA PHE A 243 15.58 -3.12 6.54
C PHE A 243 16.29 -3.66 5.30
N ASP A 244 17.53 -4.15 5.43
CA ASP A 244 18.36 -4.62 4.30
C ASP A 244 17.70 -5.75 3.50
N GLY A 245 16.87 -6.57 4.15
CA GLY A 245 16.10 -7.63 3.49
C GLY A 245 15.02 -7.13 2.53
N LEU A 246 14.66 -5.83 2.55
CA LEU A 246 13.77 -5.24 1.54
C LEU A 246 14.41 -5.24 0.16
N SER A 247 15.71 -4.94 0.06
CA SER A 247 16.43 -4.97 -1.22
C SER A 247 16.41 -6.37 -1.85
N VAL A 248 16.53 -7.42 -1.03
CA VAL A 248 16.40 -8.81 -1.49
C VAL A 248 14.97 -9.10 -1.93
N CYS A 249 13.97 -8.61 -1.20
CA CYS A 249 12.58 -8.81 -1.59
C CYS A 249 12.19 -8.05 -2.87
N LEU A 250 12.76 -6.87 -3.09
CA LEU A 250 12.53 -6.06 -4.29
C LEU A 250 13.25 -6.62 -5.52
N GLY A 251 14.45 -7.19 -5.35
CA GLY A 251 15.27 -7.71 -6.44
C GLY A 251 15.04 -9.19 -6.78
N GLY A 252 14.27 -9.93 -5.98
CA GLY A 252 14.02 -11.36 -6.16
C GLY A 252 12.94 -11.72 -7.19
N GLU A 253 12.77 -10.90 -8.23
CA GLU A 253 11.87 -11.17 -9.37
C GLU A 253 12.60 -11.86 -10.53
#